data_AF-A0A1Y4DAV0-F1
#
_entry.id   AF-A0A1Y4DAV0-F1
#
_cell.length_a   1.000
_cell.length_b   1.000
_cell.length_c   1.000
_cell.angle_alpha   90.00
_cell.angle_beta   90.00
_cell.angle_gamma   90.00
#
_symmetry.space_group_name_H-M   'P 1'
#
loop_
_entity.id
_entity.type
_entity.pdbx_description
1 polymer ?
#
loop_
_entity_poly.entity_id
_entity_poly.type
_entity_poly.pdbx_seq_one_letter_code
_entity_poly.pdbx_strand_id
1 'polypeptide(L)'
;MDERQKDTTTQERAASEQSVKDQDIPEGAVEIPVEIVTEEAPREESEAEQGNEKIGDEAQSEAAAEAGEKAPEEENAGEEEAKPSYEDLEKEAENLRSAMEALRKATEEEIRDIRLRNLAELENFKKRLNREHGEHLKYAAENVMKDLIPSLDNLELAITYGSRDEACKNLLQGVEMTQKLLLDACAKHGLERVGKEGDVFDPALHEAIGTQSREDLPNDSIACVMQGGYSLQGRLVRPAKVMVNKR
;
A
#
# COMPACT_ATOMS: atom_id res chain seq x y z
N MET A 1 43.79 -55.05 21.93
CA MET A 1 43.38 -55.01 20.50
C MET A 1 41.91 -55.38 20.49
N ASP A 2 40.91 -54.52 20.49
CA ASP A 2 40.71 -53.07 20.38
C ASP A 2 39.42 -52.84 21.19
N GLU A 3 39.29 -51.97 22.20
CA GLU A 3 39.49 -50.51 22.22
C GLU A 3 38.99 -49.79 20.97
N ARG A 4 37.66 -49.65 20.88
CA ARG A 4 36.98 -48.41 20.47
C ARG A 4 35.45 -48.56 20.50
N GLN A 5 34.79 -47.48 20.88
CA GLN A 5 33.35 -47.18 20.73
C GLN A 5 32.40 -47.59 21.87
N LYS A 6 32.63 -47.03 23.07
CA LYS A 6 31.55 -46.74 24.03
C LYS A 6 31.86 -45.48 24.82
N ASP A 7 31.93 -44.32 24.16
CA ASP A 7 32.04 -43.01 24.83
C ASP A 7 31.65 -41.87 23.87
N THR A 8 30.35 -41.65 23.64
CA THR A 8 29.86 -40.42 22.96
C THR A 8 28.55 -39.87 23.51
N THR A 9 28.02 -40.37 24.63
CA THR A 9 26.69 -39.95 25.15
C THR A 9 26.76 -39.15 26.47
N THR A 10 27.92 -38.62 26.86
CA THR A 10 28.05 -37.89 28.14
C THR A 10 28.75 -36.52 28.03
N GLN A 11 28.98 -36.00 26.82
CA GLN A 11 29.69 -34.72 26.61
C GLN A 11 28.84 -33.58 26.03
N GLU A 12 27.51 -33.61 26.16
CA GLU A 12 26.63 -32.52 25.66
C GLU A 12 25.77 -31.86 26.75
N ARG A 13 26.11 -32.07 28.03
CA ARG A 13 25.39 -31.48 29.19
C ARG A 13 26.25 -30.56 30.08
N ALA A 14 27.41 -30.12 29.62
CA ALA A 14 28.30 -29.26 30.39
C ALA A 14 28.88 -28.12 29.54
N ALA A 15 28.01 -27.21 29.08
CA ALA A 15 28.42 -25.89 28.58
C ALA A 15 27.23 -24.91 28.56
N SER A 16 26.49 -24.84 29.67
CA SER A 16 25.71 -23.67 30.04
C SER A 16 26.36 -23.08 31.28
N GLU A 17 26.48 -21.75 31.31
CA GLU A 17 27.02 -20.92 32.41
C GLU A 17 28.53 -20.64 32.34
N GLN A 18 28.92 -19.60 31.60
CA GLN A 18 29.63 -18.46 32.19
C GLN A 18 29.79 -17.28 31.21
N SER A 19 29.36 -16.11 31.72
CA SER A 19 29.92 -14.78 31.48
C SER A 19 29.68 -14.05 30.16
N VAL A 20 28.64 -13.22 30.20
CA VAL A 20 28.57 -11.88 29.61
C VAL A 20 29.90 -11.11 29.78
N LYS A 21 30.43 -10.54 28.69
CA LYS A 21 31.11 -9.23 28.64
C LYS A 21 31.54 -8.86 27.21
N ASP A 22 31.01 -7.72 26.78
CA ASP A 22 31.67 -6.65 26.03
C ASP A 22 32.08 -6.83 24.56
N GLN A 23 31.59 -5.84 23.77
CA GLN A 23 32.21 -5.19 22.62
C GLN A 23 32.13 -5.86 21.23
N ASP A 24 31.18 -5.38 20.41
CA ASP A 24 31.47 -4.44 19.30
C ASP A 24 30.30 -4.42 18.30
N ILE A 25 29.40 -3.43 18.45
CA ILE A 25 28.44 -3.05 17.41
C ILE A 25 29.01 -1.78 16.76
N PRO A 26 29.29 -1.75 15.45
CA PRO A 26 29.82 -0.55 14.82
C PRO A 26 28.78 0.57 14.83
N GLU A 27 29.16 1.68 15.46
CA GLU A 27 28.47 2.98 15.38
C GLU A 27 28.44 3.45 13.92
N GLY A 28 27.24 3.50 13.37
CA GLY A 28 26.97 4.00 12.03
C GLY A 28 25.50 4.39 11.93
N ALA A 29 25.06 5.23 12.86
CA ALA A 29 23.75 5.87 12.79
C ALA A 29 23.74 6.77 11.55
N VAL A 30 23.00 6.37 10.52
CA VAL A 30 22.64 7.24 9.42
C VAL A 30 21.64 8.26 9.99
N GLU A 31 22.16 9.43 10.34
CA GLU A 31 21.35 10.60 10.64
C GLU A 31 20.51 10.94 9.41
N ILE A 32 19.19 10.80 9.52
CA ILE A 32 18.25 11.33 8.54
C ILE A 32 18.01 12.80 8.94
N PRO A 33 18.47 13.79 8.16
CA PRO A 33 18.14 15.18 8.46
C PRO A 33 16.65 15.41 8.17
N VAL A 34 15.88 15.74 9.21
CA VAL A 34 14.53 16.27 9.06
C VAL A 34 14.66 17.78 8.83
N GLU A 35 14.74 18.20 7.57
CA GLU A 35 14.57 19.60 7.19
C GLU A 35 13.09 19.97 7.33
N ILE A 36 12.78 20.78 8.34
CA ILE A 36 11.48 21.43 8.49
C ILE A 36 11.46 22.57 7.48
N VAL A 37 10.83 22.35 6.33
CA VAL A 37 10.49 23.42 5.39
C VAL A 37 9.31 24.19 5.97
N THR A 38 9.59 25.36 6.56
CA THR A 38 8.56 26.40 6.77
C THR A 38 8.38 27.15 5.45
N GLU A 39 7.39 26.74 4.67
CA GLU A 39 6.99 27.45 3.46
C GLU A 39 5.88 28.45 3.83
N GLU A 40 6.22 29.75 3.69
CA GLU A 40 5.30 30.88 3.79
C GLU A 40 4.20 30.76 2.71
N ALA A 41 2.94 30.80 3.14
CA ALA A 41 1.80 30.90 2.23
C ALA A 41 1.75 32.29 1.57
N PRO A 42 1.56 32.42 0.25
CA PRO A 42 1.39 33.71 -0.39
C PRO A 42 -0.04 34.23 -0.20
N ARG A 43 -0.16 35.53 0.13
CA ARG A 43 -1.41 36.28 0.02
C ARG A 43 -1.61 36.67 -1.44
N GLU A 44 -2.71 36.23 -2.04
CA GLU A 44 -3.25 36.81 -3.27
C GLU A 44 -4.57 37.53 -2.96
N GLU A 45 -4.62 38.81 -3.29
CA GLU A 45 -5.85 39.58 -3.43
C GLU A 45 -6.45 39.31 -4.82
N SER A 46 -7.76 39.03 -4.89
CA SER A 46 -8.56 39.43 -6.06
C SER A 46 -10.06 39.44 -5.76
N GLU A 47 -10.70 40.49 -6.27
CA GLU A 47 -12.09 40.91 -6.08
C GLU A 47 -13.13 40.06 -6.84
N ALA A 48 -14.40 40.31 -6.48
CA ALA A 48 -15.65 40.12 -7.23
C ALA A 48 -16.35 38.74 -7.20
N GLU A 49 -17.53 38.67 -6.59
CA GLU A 49 -18.82 38.88 -7.28
C GLU A 49 -20.00 38.87 -6.30
N GLN A 50 -20.92 39.82 -6.48
CA GLN A 50 -22.23 39.86 -5.84
C GLN A 50 -23.22 39.02 -6.65
N GLY A 51 -24.03 38.20 -5.97
CA GLY A 51 -25.14 37.46 -6.59
C GLY A 51 -26.16 37.02 -5.54
N ASN A 52 -27.28 37.75 -5.51
CA ASN A 52 -28.38 37.71 -4.56
C ASN A 52 -29.38 36.57 -4.84
N GLU A 53 -29.82 35.84 -3.80
CA GLU A 53 -31.15 35.20 -3.78
C GLU A 53 -31.81 35.33 -2.39
N LYS A 54 -33.06 35.81 -2.43
CA LYS A 54 -34.00 36.06 -1.31
C LYS A 54 -34.69 34.76 -0.86
N ILE A 55 -35.19 34.77 0.39
CA ILE A 55 -36.57 34.46 0.86
C ILE A 55 -36.43 34.42 2.41
N GLY A 56 -36.96 35.38 3.20
CA GLY A 56 -38.38 35.53 3.59
C GLY A 56 -38.69 34.57 4.75
N ASP A 57 -39.31 34.90 5.88
CA ASP A 57 -39.93 36.09 6.46
C ASP A 57 -40.25 35.72 7.93
N GLU A 58 -40.69 36.72 8.70
CA GLU A 58 -41.40 36.65 9.98
C GLU A 58 -40.59 36.49 11.28
N ALA A 59 -40.86 37.20 12.38
CA ALA A 59 -41.48 38.49 12.67
C ALA A 59 -41.50 38.60 14.21
N GLN A 60 -40.99 39.73 14.74
CA GLN A 60 -41.59 40.54 15.82
C GLN A 60 -41.78 39.89 17.23
N SER A 61 -41.63 40.56 18.37
CA SER A 61 -41.70 41.98 18.73
C SER A 61 -41.14 42.17 20.16
N GLU A 62 -40.42 43.29 20.38
CA GLU A 62 -40.59 44.34 21.42
C GLU A 62 -41.17 43.97 22.81
N ALA A 63 -40.83 44.59 23.95
CA ALA A 63 -39.85 45.61 24.35
C ALA A 63 -39.93 45.78 25.89
N ALA A 64 -38.77 46.00 26.52
CA ALA A 64 -38.42 47.00 27.55
C ALA A 64 -39.47 47.55 28.56
N ALA A 65 -39.10 47.54 29.85
CA ALA A 65 -39.26 48.69 30.76
C ALA A 65 -38.46 48.51 32.06
N GLU A 66 -38.07 49.65 32.64
CA GLU A 66 -36.96 49.91 33.57
C GLU A 66 -37.47 50.30 34.99
N ALA A 67 -36.54 50.20 35.96
CA ALA A 67 -36.42 50.98 37.22
C ALA A 67 -37.24 50.60 38.47
N GLY A 68 -36.53 50.53 39.62
CA GLY A 68 -37.11 50.52 40.96
C GLY A 68 -36.15 50.11 42.09
N GLU A 69 -35.36 51.07 42.57
CA GLU A 69 -34.44 51.03 43.72
C GLU A 69 -35.15 50.82 45.08
N LYS A 70 -34.60 49.96 45.96
CA LYS A 70 -34.39 50.21 47.41
C LYS A 70 -33.85 48.98 48.16
N ALA A 71 -32.73 49.18 48.88
CA ALA A 71 -32.36 48.39 50.05
C ALA A 71 -33.24 48.80 51.25
N PRO A 72 -33.45 47.90 52.24
CA PRO A 72 -32.66 47.99 53.47
C PRO A 72 -32.24 46.63 54.08
N GLU A 73 -31.32 46.75 55.04
CA GLU A 73 -30.66 45.71 55.86
C GLU A 73 -31.54 44.95 56.88
N GLU A 74 -31.02 43.76 57.18
CA GLU A 74 -30.96 43.00 58.46
C GLU A 74 -32.08 42.05 58.95
N GLU A 75 -31.56 40.96 59.54
CA GLU A 75 -32.12 39.98 60.48
C GLU A 75 -32.59 38.57 60.00
N ASN A 76 -31.60 37.69 59.83
CA ASN A 76 -31.41 36.40 60.53
C ASN A 76 -32.58 35.38 60.63
N ALA A 77 -32.45 34.25 59.94
CA ALA A 77 -33.02 32.97 60.35
C ALA A 77 -32.05 31.84 59.97
N GLY A 78 -31.64 31.06 60.97
CA GLY A 78 -30.50 30.16 60.91
C GLY A 78 -30.62 28.99 59.94
N GLU A 79 -29.58 28.83 59.14
CA GLU A 79 -29.05 27.51 58.80
C GLU A 79 -27.81 27.30 59.65
N GLU A 80 -27.97 26.49 60.69
CA GLU A 80 -26.87 25.93 61.46
C GLU A 80 -26.16 24.95 60.51
N GLU A 81 -25.24 25.47 59.67
CA GLU A 81 -24.23 24.65 59.02
C GLU A 81 -23.43 23.98 60.14
N ALA A 82 -23.86 22.78 60.52
CA ALA A 82 -23.09 21.89 61.37
C ALA A 82 -21.74 21.70 60.69
N LYS A 83 -20.71 22.39 61.23
CA LYS A 83 -19.32 22.21 60.78
C LYS A 83 -19.06 20.70 60.78
N PRO A 84 -18.67 20.12 59.63
CA PRO A 84 -18.51 18.69 59.54
C PRO A 84 -17.55 18.23 60.62
N SER A 85 -17.91 17.13 61.30
CA SER A 85 -17.04 16.51 62.27
C SER A 85 -15.70 16.19 61.61
N TYR A 86 -14.61 16.22 62.37
CA TYR A 86 -13.29 15.80 61.86
C TYR A 86 -13.34 14.40 61.24
N GLU A 87 -14.19 13.52 61.77
CA GLU A 87 -14.43 12.16 61.25
C GLU A 87 -15.21 12.15 59.92
N ASP A 88 -16.07 13.13 59.67
CA ASP A 88 -16.80 13.25 58.40
C ASP A 88 -15.91 13.82 57.29
N LEU A 89 -15.02 14.76 57.65
CA LEU A 89 -13.98 15.28 56.75
C LEU A 89 -12.95 14.21 56.37
N GLU A 90 -12.58 13.32 57.29
CA GLU A 90 -11.69 12.18 57.01
C GLU A 90 -12.31 11.18 56.06
N LYS A 91 -13.59 10.81 56.27
CA LYS A 91 -14.33 9.93 55.36
C LYS A 91 -14.48 10.53 53.97
N GLU A 92 -14.76 11.82 53.87
CA GLU A 92 -14.86 12.51 52.58
C GLU A 92 -13.51 12.58 51.87
N ALA A 93 -12.42 12.80 52.61
CA ALA A 93 -11.07 12.77 52.07
C ALA A 93 -10.65 11.36 51.59
N GLU A 94 -11.04 10.30 52.29
CA GLU A 94 -10.84 8.92 51.85
C GLU A 94 -11.67 8.57 50.61
N ASN A 95 -12.93 9.02 50.56
CA ASN A 95 -13.80 8.86 49.40
C ASN A 95 -13.21 9.56 48.17
N LEU A 96 -12.78 10.81 48.29
CA LEU A 96 -12.11 11.56 47.21
C LEU A 96 -10.83 10.88 46.74
N ARG A 97 -10.00 10.37 47.66
CA ARG A 97 -8.78 9.62 47.31
C ARG A 97 -9.11 8.35 46.54
N SER A 98 -10.10 7.59 47.00
CA SER A 98 -10.55 6.37 46.31
C SER A 98 -11.11 6.67 44.93
N ALA A 99 -11.87 7.77 44.77
CA ALA A 99 -12.41 8.22 43.50
C ALA A 99 -11.31 8.68 42.53
N MET A 100 -10.29 9.40 43.03
CA MET A 100 -9.13 9.78 42.22
C MET A 100 -8.31 8.57 41.78
N GLU A 101 -8.11 7.58 42.64
CA GLU A 101 -7.42 6.34 42.28
C GLU A 101 -8.21 5.51 41.26
N ALA A 102 -9.53 5.40 41.42
CA ALA A 102 -10.41 4.73 40.47
C ALA A 102 -10.37 5.41 39.11
N LEU A 103 -10.46 6.75 39.07
CA LEU A 103 -10.39 7.52 37.82
C LEU A 103 -9.02 7.36 37.15
N ARG A 104 -7.92 7.41 37.91
CA ARG A 104 -6.57 7.18 37.38
C ARG A 104 -6.45 5.80 36.73
N LYS A 105 -6.90 4.74 37.41
CA LYS A 105 -6.87 3.37 36.87
C LYS A 105 -7.69 3.26 35.59
N ALA A 106 -8.90 3.80 35.56
CA ALA A 106 -9.74 3.82 34.36
C ALA A 106 -9.07 4.55 33.19
N THR A 107 -8.49 5.74 33.43
CA THR A 107 -7.78 6.49 32.38
C THR A 107 -6.53 5.76 31.89
N GLU A 108 -5.80 5.08 32.78
CA GLU A 108 -4.63 4.29 32.37
C GLU A 108 -5.04 3.07 31.54
N GLU A 109 -6.14 2.41 31.87
CA GLU A 109 -6.71 1.31 31.09
C GLU A 109 -7.15 1.80 29.70
N GLU A 110 -7.89 2.90 29.61
CA GLU A 110 -8.28 3.51 28.33
C GLU A 110 -7.06 3.90 27.49
N ILE A 111 -6.05 4.54 28.07
CA ILE A 111 -4.81 4.92 27.36
C ILE A 111 -4.05 3.68 26.90
N ARG A 112 -3.98 2.63 27.73
CA ARG A 112 -3.34 1.35 27.35
C ARG A 112 -4.09 0.71 26.18
N ASP A 113 -5.41 0.68 26.22
CA ASP A 113 -6.25 0.11 25.18
C ASP A 113 -6.11 0.88 23.85
N ILE A 114 -6.17 2.21 23.89
CA ILE A 114 -5.95 3.07 22.73
C ILE A 114 -4.54 2.83 22.17
N ARG A 115 -3.53 2.75 23.04
CA ARG A 115 -2.15 2.53 22.62
C ARG A 115 -1.96 1.16 21.96
N LEU A 116 -2.52 0.10 22.55
CA LEU A 116 -2.44 -1.26 22.00
C LEU A 116 -3.15 -1.34 20.65
N ARG A 117 -4.33 -0.72 20.54
CA ARG A 117 -5.07 -0.63 19.28
C ARG A 117 -4.28 0.12 18.22
N ASN A 118 -3.74 1.30 18.55
CA ASN A 118 -2.94 2.10 17.62
C ASN A 118 -1.69 1.33 17.15
N LEU A 119 -1.02 0.61 18.05
CA LEU A 119 0.12 -0.25 17.69
C LEU A 119 -0.29 -1.35 16.71
N ALA A 120 -1.43 -2.00 16.94
CA ALA A 120 -1.95 -3.00 16.02
C ALA A 120 -2.32 -2.42 14.65
N GLU A 121 -2.93 -1.23 14.63
CA GLU A 121 -3.26 -0.50 13.40
C GLU A 121 -2.00 -0.11 12.62
N LEU A 122 -0.95 0.36 13.30
CA LEU A 122 0.35 0.66 12.69
C LEU A 122 1.03 -0.58 12.12
N GLU A 123 0.98 -1.71 12.82
CA GLU A 123 1.56 -2.97 12.33
C GLU A 123 0.84 -3.46 11.07
N ASN A 124 -0.50 -3.41 11.08
CA ASN A 124 -1.31 -3.76 9.91
C ASN A 124 -1.06 -2.80 8.73
N PHE A 125 -0.93 -1.51 9.01
CA PHE A 125 -0.59 -0.50 8.01
C PHE A 125 0.77 -0.77 7.38
N LYS A 126 1.80 -1.06 8.19
CA LYS A 126 3.15 -1.41 7.72
C LYS A 126 3.12 -2.66 6.84
N LYS A 127 2.39 -3.71 7.26
CA LYS A 127 2.22 -4.93 6.46
C LYS A 127 1.57 -4.64 5.10
N ARG A 128 0.53 -3.79 5.09
CA ARG A 128 -0.14 -3.36 3.86
C ARG A 128 0.79 -2.58 2.95
N LEU A 129 1.49 -1.58 3.46
CA LEU A 129 2.44 -0.77 2.69
C LEU A 129 3.56 -1.63 2.09
N ASN A 130 4.10 -2.59 2.85
CA ASN A 130 5.15 -3.48 2.32
C ASN A 130 4.64 -4.34 1.16
N ARG A 131 3.38 -4.80 1.22
CA ARG A 131 2.75 -5.55 0.12
C ARG A 131 2.56 -4.67 -1.10
N GLU A 132 1.97 -3.50 -0.93
CA GLU A 132 1.75 -2.52 -2.01
C GLU A 132 3.07 -2.10 -2.65
N HIS A 133 4.09 -1.78 -1.85
CA HIS A 133 5.42 -1.46 -2.34
C HIS A 133 6.05 -2.62 -3.11
N GLY A 134 5.90 -3.86 -2.63
CA GLY A 134 6.35 -5.04 -3.35
C GLY A 134 5.65 -5.24 -4.69
N GLU A 135 4.35 -4.97 -4.77
CA GLU A 135 3.58 -5.00 -6.03
C GLU A 135 4.02 -3.87 -6.96
N HIS A 136 4.22 -2.65 -6.46
CA HIS A 136 4.71 -1.53 -7.24
C HIS A 136 6.10 -1.79 -7.83
N LEU A 137 7.03 -2.36 -7.05
CA LEU A 137 8.36 -2.72 -7.55
C LEU A 137 8.29 -3.80 -8.64
N LYS A 138 7.42 -4.79 -8.46
CA LYS A 138 7.19 -5.86 -9.44
C LYS A 138 6.71 -5.31 -10.77
N TYR A 139 5.73 -4.39 -10.74
CA TYR A 139 5.09 -3.86 -11.95
C TYR A 139 5.59 -2.47 -12.38
N ALA A 140 6.64 -1.93 -11.77
CA ALA A 140 7.21 -0.62 -12.13
C ALA A 140 7.66 -0.57 -13.60
N ALA A 141 8.17 -1.69 -14.12
CA ALA A 141 8.60 -1.82 -15.50
C ALA A 141 7.42 -1.97 -16.50
N GLU A 142 6.18 -2.13 -16.05
CA GLU A 142 5.02 -2.41 -16.90
C GLU A 142 4.81 -1.34 -17.97
N ASN A 143 4.83 -0.07 -17.58
CA ASN A 143 4.61 1.05 -18.51
C ASN A 143 5.71 1.11 -19.58
N VAL A 144 6.97 0.98 -19.17
CA VAL A 144 8.12 1.01 -20.09
C VAL A 144 8.07 -0.18 -21.06
N MET A 145 7.74 -1.38 -20.57
CA MET A 145 7.58 -2.57 -21.41
C MET A 145 6.42 -2.40 -22.39
N LYS A 146 5.30 -1.82 -21.94
CA LYS A 146 4.15 -1.55 -22.79
C LYS A 146 4.47 -0.61 -23.95
N ASP A 147 5.27 0.42 -23.70
CA ASP A 147 5.74 1.36 -24.73
C ASP A 147 6.79 0.74 -25.66
N LEU A 148 7.54 -0.26 -25.17
CA LEU A 148 8.55 -0.97 -25.96
C LEU A 148 7.94 -2.03 -26.90
N ILE A 149 6.81 -2.64 -26.53
CA ILE A 149 6.14 -3.70 -27.31
C ILE A 149 5.87 -3.29 -28.78
N PRO A 150 5.35 -2.09 -29.10
CA PRO A 150 5.18 -1.65 -30.50
C PRO A 150 6.49 -1.66 -31.31
N SER A 151 7.64 -1.44 -30.68
CA SER A 151 8.94 -1.51 -31.34
C SER A 151 9.33 -2.96 -31.66
N LEU A 152 9.04 -3.90 -30.75
CA LEU A 152 9.20 -5.33 -31.01
C LEU A 152 8.31 -5.82 -32.16
N ASP A 153 7.06 -5.35 -32.20
CA ASP A 153 6.14 -5.64 -33.30
C ASP A 153 6.67 -5.13 -34.64
N ASN A 154 7.24 -3.92 -34.68
CA ASN A 154 7.83 -3.37 -35.90
C ASN A 154 9.06 -4.18 -36.37
N LEU A 155 9.83 -4.75 -35.45
CA LEU A 155 10.92 -5.67 -35.81
C LEU A 155 10.37 -6.99 -36.39
N GLU A 156 9.31 -7.57 -35.81
CA GLU A 156 8.60 -8.73 -36.40
C GLU A 156 8.06 -8.41 -37.81
N LEU A 157 7.51 -7.21 -37.98
CA LEU A 157 6.99 -6.72 -39.24
C LEU A 157 8.10 -6.55 -40.29
N ALA A 158 9.25 -5.99 -39.89
CA ALA A 158 10.40 -5.84 -40.76
C ALA A 158 10.94 -7.21 -41.23
N ILE A 159 10.98 -8.20 -40.34
CA ILE A 159 11.41 -9.56 -40.67
C ILE A 159 10.44 -10.20 -41.68
N THR A 160 9.13 -10.10 -41.43
CA THR A 160 8.10 -10.70 -42.30
C THR A 160 8.05 -10.08 -43.70
N TYR A 161 8.20 -8.76 -43.83
CA TYR A 161 8.24 -8.12 -45.16
C TYR A 161 9.58 -8.26 -45.86
N GLY A 162 10.69 -8.10 -45.14
CA GLY A 162 12.02 -8.17 -45.74
C GLY A 162 12.37 -9.56 -46.26
N SER A 163 11.77 -10.61 -45.69
CA SER A 163 11.93 -12.01 -46.15
C SER A 163 11.52 -12.25 -47.62
N ARG A 164 10.85 -11.28 -48.26
CA ARG A 164 10.44 -11.33 -49.66
C ARG A 164 11.55 -10.95 -50.65
N ASP A 165 12.62 -10.31 -50.18
CA ASP A 165 13.75 -9.89 -51.01
C ASP A 165 15.04 -10.61 -50.58
N GLU A 166 15.58 -11.42 -51.48
CA GLU A 166 16.83 -12.15 -51.32
C GLU A 166 18.03 -11.21 -51.03
N ALA A 167 18.00 -9.97 -51.54
CA ALA A 167 19.06 -8.98 -51.32
C ALA A 167 19.15 -8.54 -49.85
N CYS A 168 18.07 -8.67 -49.07
CA CYS A 168 17.99 -8.24 -47.68
C CYS A 168 18.39 -9.33 -46.67
N LYS A 169 18.77 -10.53 -47.10
CA LYS A 169 19.05 -11.68 -46.20
C LYS A 169 20.05 -11.38 -45.07
N ASN A 170 21.18 -10.76 -45.38
CA ASN A 170 22.19 -10.44 -44.37
C ASN A 170 21.70 -9.36 -43.38
N LEU A 171 20.89 -8.41 -43.84
CA LEU A 171 20.28 -7.39 -42.99
C LEU A 171 19.23 -8.03 -42.07
N LEU A 172 18.37 -8.89 -42.61
CA LEU A 172 17.35 -9.62 -41.84
C LEU A 172 17.96 -10.46 -40.72
N GLN A 173 19.08 -11.14 -40.99
CA GLN A 173 19.78 -11.90 -39.98
C GLN A 173 20.23 -11.00 -38.82
N GLY A 174 20.75 -9.80 -39.11
CA GLY A 174 21.11 -8.82 -38.08
C GLY A 174 19.91 -8.31 -37.28
N VAL A 175 18.77 -8.10 -37.94
CA VAL A 175 17.51 -7.70 -37.30
C VAL A 175 16.98 -8.81 -36.38
N GLU A 176 16.98 -10.06 -36.84
CA GLU A 176 16.55 -11.23 -36.05
C GLU A 176 17.44 -11.42 -34.80
N MET A 177 18.76 -11.27 -34.95
CA MET A 177 19.69 -11.29 -33.81
C MET A 177 19.39 -10.18 -32.80
N THR A 178 19.09 -8.97 -33.29
CA THR A 178 18.77 -7.82 -32.43
C THR A 178 17.45 -8.02 -31.71
N GLN A 179 16.43 -8.51 -32.41
CA GLN A 179 15.13 -8.85 -31.82
C GLN A 179 15.29 -9.91 -30.73
N LYS A 180 16.06 -10.98 -31.01
CA LYS A 180 16.31 -12.03 -30.03
C LYS A 180 17.01 -11.49 -28.78
N LEU A 181 18.06 -10.68 -28.95
CA LEU A 181 18.76 -10.06 -27.82
C LEU A 181 17.83 -9.16 -26.99
N LEU A 182 16.95 -8.42 -27.65
CA LEU A 182 15.97 -7.56 -26.98
C LEU A 182 14.92 -8.39 -26.21
N LEU A 183 14.41 -9.47 -26.81
CA LEU A 183 13.49 -10.40 -26.15
C LEU A 183 14.16 -11.07 -24.94
N ASP A 184 15.41 -11.52 -25.08
CA ASP A 184 16.18 -12.12 -23.99
C ASP A 184 16.42 -11.11 -22.85
N ALA A 185 16.65 -9.83 -23.18
CA ALA A 185 16.76 -8.77 -22.19
C ALA A 185 15.42 -8.53 -21.46
N CYS A 186 14.31 -8.48 -22.19
CA CYS A 186 12.98 -8.29 -21.61
C CYS A 186 12.56 -9.51 -20.74
N ALA A 187 12.92 -10.72 -21.14
CA ALA A 187 12.64 -11.94 -20.39
C ALA A 187 13.31 -11.95 -19.01
N LYS A 188 14.52 -11.37 -18.87
CA LYS A 188 15.18 -11.19 -17.56
C LYS A 188 14.38 -10.28 -16.62
N HIS A 189 13.58 -9.37 -17.16
CA HIS A 189 12.69 -8.50 -16.40
C HIS A 189 11.27 -9.08 -16.22
N GLY A 190 11.06 -10.33 -16.64
CA GLY A 190 9.81 -11.07 -16.46
C GLY A 190 8.79 -10.89 -17.59
N LEU A 191 9.19 -10.36 -18.76
CA LEU A 191 8.34 -10.30 -19.95
C LEU A 191 8.36 -11.64 -20.69
N GLU A 192 7.20 -12.25 -20.88
CA GLU A 192 7.02 -13.51 -21.59
C GLU A 192 6.09 -13.32 -22.78
N ARG A 193 6.43 -13.95 -23.91
CA ARG A 193 5.60 -13.93 -25.13
C ARG A 193 4.51 -14.99 -25.00
N VAL A 194 3.28 -14.59 -25.30
CA VAL A 194 2.07 -15.39 -25.17
C VAL A 194 1.49 -15.67 -26.55
N GLY A 195 1.02 -16.90 -26.76
CA GLY A 195 0.42 -17.37 -28.00
C GLY A 195 1.45 -17.72 -29.07
N LYS A 196 1.63 -19.02 -29.33
CA LYS A 196 2.37 -19.55 -30.47
C LYS A 196 1.42 -20.33 -31.39
N GLU A 197 1.81 -20.45 -32.65
CA GLU A 197 1.07 -21.31 -33.58
C GLU A 197 1.03 -22.75 -33.07
N GLY A 198 -0.18 -23.31 -33.02
CA GLY A 198 -0.44 -24.66 -32.49
C GLY A 198 -0.77 -24.73 -30.99
N ASP A 199 -0.60 -23.66 -30.22
CA ASP A 199 -1.06 -23.64 -28.83
C ASP A 199 -2.59 -23.69 -28.75
N VAL A 200 -3.13 -24.17 -27.63
CA VAL A 200 -4.57 -24.18 -27.36
C VAL A 200 -5.07 -22.75 -27.18
N PHE A 201 -6.20 -22.41 -27.80
CA PHE A 201 -6.80 -21.09 -27.65
C PHE A 201 -7.39 -20.91 -26.24
N ASP A 202 -6.73 -20.08 -25.44
CA ASP A 202 -7.28 -19.55 -24.18
C ASP A 202 -7.85 -18.12 -24.33
N PRO A 203 -9.16 -17.88 -24.11
CA PRO A 203 -9.77 -16.54 -24.12
C PRO A 203 -9.19 -15.56 -23.10
N ALA A 204 -8.57 -16.04 -22.01
CA ALA A 204 -7.95 -15.18 -21.01
C ALA A 204 -6.64 -14.56 -21.49
N LEU A 205 -5.98 -15.20 -22.47
CA LEU A 205 -4.65 -14.85 -22.96
C LEU A 205 -4.64 -14.39 -24.43
N HIS A 206 -5.68 -14.75 -25.19
CA HIS A 206 -5.74 -14.55 -26.63
C HIS A 206 -7.03 -13.85 -27.06
N GLU A 207 -6.90 -13.00 -28.08
CA GLU A 207 -7.99 -12.32 -28.77
C GLU A 207 -8.15 -12.93 -30.17
N ALA A 208 -9.28 -13.61 -30.41
CA ALA A 208 -9.56 -14.20 -31.71
C ALA A 208 -10.09 -13.13 -32.68
N ILE A 209 -9.32 -12.80 -33.72
CA ILE A 209 -9.76 -11.88 -34.79
C ILE A 209 -10.65 -12.62 -35.81
N GLY A 210 -10.43 -13.92 -35.99
CA GLY A 210 -11.14 -14.71 -36.99
C GLY A 210 -10.79 -16.19 -36.93
N THR A 211 -11.28 -16.93 -37.91
CA THR A 211 -11.06 -18.37 -38.04
C THR A 211 -10.32 -18.69 -39.33
N GLN A 212 -9.38 -19.63 -39.26
CA GLN A 212 -8.67 -20.14 -40.43
C GLN A 212 -8.61 -21.67 -40.36
N SER A 213 -9.10 -22.35 -41.39
CA SER A 213 -9.08 -23.81 -41.43
C SER A 213 -7.67 -24.30 -41.82
N ARG A 214 -7.02 -25.04 -40.92
CA ARG A 214 -5.77 -25.77 -41.17
C ARG A 214 -5.94 -27.24 -40.82
N GLU A 215 -5.63 -28.12 -41.77
CA GLU A 215 -5.74 -29.58 -41.63
C GLU A 215 -4.62 -30.17 -40.75
N ASP A 216 -3.56 -29.41 -40.59
CA ASP A 216 -2.32 -29.70 -39.87
C ASP A 216 -2.43 -29.44 -38.36
N LEU A 217 -3.49 -28.76 -37.91
CA LEU A 217 -3.70 -28.39 -36.50
C LEU A 217 -5.04 -28.95 -35.96
N PRO A 218 -5.14 -29.21 -34.64
CA PRO A 218 -6.40 -29.60 -34.00
C PRO A 218 -7.44 -28.47 -34.04
N ASN A 219 -8.72 -28.80 -33.80
CA ASN A 219 -9.76 -27.78 -33.63
C ASN A 219 -9.50 -26.96 -32.36
N ASP A 220 -9.90 -25.69 -32.39
CA ASP A 220 -9.76 -24.72 -31.28
C ASP A 220 -8.30 -24.43 -30.86
N SER A 221 -7.33 -24.68 -31.75
CA SER A 221 -5.95 -24.23 -31.58
C SER A 221 -5.67 -22.93 -32.34
N ILE A 222 -4.57 -22.27 -32.01
CA ILE A 222 -4.09 -21.08 -32.71
C ILE A 222 -3.57 -21.51 -34.11
N ALA A 223 -4.28 -21.10 -35.16
CA ALA A 223 -3.92 -21.38 -36.55
C ALA A 223 -2.80 -20.47 -37.07
N CYS A 224 -2.83 -19.20 -36.66
CA CYS A 224 -1.82 -18.20 -36.98
C CYS A 224 -1.85 -17.05 -35.96
N VAL A 225 -0.69 -16.52 -35.62
CA VAL A 225 -0.55 -15.35 -34.74
C VAL A 225 -0.39 -14.10 -35.60
N MET A 226 -1.35 -13.19 -35.52
CA MET A 226 -1.31 -11.90 -36.24
C MET A 226 -0.51 -10.85 -35.47
N GLN A 227 -0.58 -10.88 -34.15
CA GLN A 227 0.16 -9.99 -33.26
C GLN A 227 0.50 -10.74 -31.97
N GLY A 228 1.77 -10.77 -31.58
CA GLY A 228 2.21 -11.50 -30.39
C GLY A 228 1.57 -10.95 -29.10
N GLY A 229 1.23 -11.84 -28.17
CA GLY A 229 0.81 -11.44 -26.83
C GLY A 229 2.01 -11.30 -25.90
N TYR A 230 1.85 -10.54 -24.82
CA TYR A 230 2.88 -10.41 -23.80
C TYR A 230 2.28 -10.40 -22.39
N SER A 231 2.93 -11.11 -21.48
CA SER A 231 2.66 -11.10 -20.04
C SER A 231 3.90 -10.65 -19.27
N LEU A 232 3.70 -9.86 -18.22
CA LEU A 232 4.75 -9.39 -17.32
C LEU A 232 4.51 -9.99 -15.93
N GLN A 233 5.43 -10.83 -15.46
CA GLN A 233 5.36 -11.46 -14.13
C GLN A 233 3.99 -12.10 -13.84
N GLY A 234 3.44 -12.80 -14.83
CA GLY A 234 2.13 -13.47 -14.76
C GLY A 234 0.90 -12.56 -14.99
N ARG A 235 1.07 -11.24 -15.13
CA ARG A 235 -0.01 -10.31 -15.49
C ARG A 235 -0.04 -10.11 -17.01
N LEU A 236 -1.21 -10.23 -17.63
CA LEU A 236 -1.36 -9.96 -19.06
C LEU A 236 -1.21 -8.45 -19.34
N VAL A 237 -0.22 -8.09 -20.16
CA VAL A 237 -0.01 -6.69 -20.62
C VAL A 237 -0.77 -6.46 -21.92
N ARG A 238 -0.73 -7.44 -22.83
CA ARG A 238 -1.44 -7.42 -24.10
C ARG A 238 -1.83 -8.84 -24.53
N PRO A 239 -3.10 -9.10 -24.91
CA PRO A 239 -3.49 -10.39 -25.47
C PRO A 239 -2.83 -10.63 -26.83
N ALA A 240 -2.56 -11.90 -27.16
CA ALA A 240 -2.12 -12.24 -28.51
C ALA A 240 -3.31 -12.19 -29.46
N LYS A 241 -3.17 -11.51 -30.59
CA LYS A 241 -4.21 -11.53 -31.61
C LYS A 241 -3.99 -12.69 -32.55
N VAL A 242 -4.97 -13.58 -32.62
CA VAL A 242 -4.81 -14.89 -33.27
C VAL A 242 -5.98 -15.21 -34.18
N MET A 243 -5.74 -16.08 -35.16
CA MET A 243 -6.79 -16.80 -35.87
C MET A 243 -6.93 -18.20 -35.26
N VAL A 244 -8.17 -18.60 -34.96
CA VAL A 244 -8.46 -19.91 -34.36
C VAL A 244 -8.75 -20.92 -35.46
N ASN A 245 -8.25 -22.14 -35.28
CA ASN A 245 -8.54 -23.23 -36.20
C ASN A 245 -9.97 -23.74 -35.98
N LYS A 246 -10.76 -23.67 -37.05
CA LYS A 246 -12.12 -24.21 -37.07
C LYS A 246 -12.30 -25.05 -38.33
N ARG A 247 -12.46 -26.35 -38.14
CA ARG A 247 -12.88 -27.31 -39.16
C ARG A 247 -14.39 -27.41 -39.23
#